data_AF-A0A1L9VIB2-F1
#
_entry.id   AF-A0A1L9VIB2-F1
#
_cell.length_a   1.000
_cell.length_b   1.000
_cell.length_c   1.000
_cell.angle_alpha   90.00
_cell.angle_beta   90.00
_cell.angle_gamma   90.00
#
_symmetry.space_group_name_H-M   'P 1'
#
loop_
_entity.id
_entity.type
_entity.pdbx_description
1 polymer ?
#
loop_
_entity_poly.entity_id
_entity_poly.type
_entity_poly.pdbx_seq_one_letter_code
_entity_poly.pdbx_strand_id
1 'polypeptide(L)'
;MSQSRLSIEKLYEEYGAPEPEPVVHLDGKPLPPGVPSHGIAPIWLGRASENITLAETRILPTDFGEAFSPSQEAKHESHTPLINSPLEARFEPTTPLSFPSDIWSLACSIWSIIAQRPLFESLIPTQDRMACEHVDALGILPPEWERWEARRSRFTEDRAPQYPYHPAPAGVSELFKRLPSVKRSIESGGHVSAHC
;
A
#
# COMPACT_ATOMS: atom_id res chain seq x y z
N MET A 1 -12.73 19.29 5.77
CA MET A 1 -12.59 20.63 6.37
C MET A 1 -11.13 21.06 6.26
N SER A 2 -10.81 22.27 5.77
CA SER A 2 -9.39 22.71 5.74
C SER A 2 -8.97 23.18 7.13
N GLN A 3 -8.00 22.51 7.73
CA GLN A 3 -7.51 22.82 9.08
C GLN A 3 -6.75 24.14 9.18
N SER A 4 -6.47 24.81 8.05
CA SER A 4 -5.84 26.12 7.95
C SER A 4 -6.63 27.29 8.59
N ARG A 5 -7.71 27.01 9.33
CA ARG A 5 -8.62 28.00 9.92
C ARG A 5 -8.78 27.91 11.44
N LEU A 6 -8.17 26.94 12.11
CA LEU A 6 -8.23 26.84 13.58
C LEU A 6 -7.06 27.61 14.21
N SER A 7 -7.32 28.31 15.31
CA SER A 7 -6.24 28.83 16.15
C SER A 7 -5.62 27.69 16.98
N ILE A 8 -4.42 27.92 17.50
CA ILE A 8 -3.69 26.92 18.31
C ILE A 8 -4.51 26.55 19.55
N GLU A 9 -5.17 27.52 20.18
CA GLU A 9 -5.97 27.29 21.39
C GLU A 9 -7.16 26.38 21.11
N LYS A 10 -7.83 26.57 19.97
CA LYS A 10 -8.95 25.70 19.56
C LYS A 10 -8.50 24.29 19.21
N LEU A 11 -7.30 24.13 18.64
CA LEU A 11 -6.70 22.82 18.42
C LEU A 11 -6.50 22.09 19.76
N TYR A 12 -5.97 22.77 20.78
CA TYR A 12 -5.78 22.16 22.10
C TYR A 12 -7.09 21.89 22.84
N GLU A 13 -8.10 22.74 22.65
CA GLU A 13 -9.44 22.51 23.21
C GLU A 13 -10.10 21.27 22.59
N GLU A 14 -10.00 21.09 21.28
CA GLU A 14 -10.62 19.97 20.57
C GLU A 14 -9.84 18.65 20.73
N TYR A 15 -8.51 18.71 20.73
CA TYR A 15 -7.66 17.54 20.61
C TYR A 15 -6.72 17.29 21.79
N GLY A 16 -6.68 18.20 22.76
CA GLY A 16 -5.75 18.14 23.89
C GLY A 16 -4.42 18.85 23.61
N ALA A 17 -3.72 19.20 24.69
CA ALA A 17 -2.38 19.76 24.60
C ALA A 17 -1.36 18.65 24.25
N PRO A 18 -0.25 18.98 23.56
CA PRO A 18 0.78 18.01 23.25
C PRO A 18 1.40 17.45 24.53
N GLU A 19 1.41 16.12 24.66
CA GLU A 19 1.98 15.45 25.83
C GLU A 19 3.44 15.05 25.55
N PRO A 20 4.41 15.51 26.36
CA PRO A 20 5.80 15.15 26.19
C PRO A 20 6.06 13.73 26.70
N GLU A 21 6.56 12.89 25.79
CA GLU A 21 7.02 11.56 26.12
C GLU A 21 8.54 11.57 26.34
N PRO A 22 9.05 10.99 27.45
CA PRO A 22 10.47 11.00 27.73
C PRO A 22 11.22 10.15 26.71
N VAL A 23 12.28 10.71 26.15
CA VAL A 23 13.25 9.94 25.35
C VAL A 23 14.15 9.21 26.34
N VAL A 24 14.11 7.88 26.31
CA VAL A 24 14.93 7.04 27.18
C VAL A 24 15.88 6.18 26.36
N HIS A 25 17.11 6.05 26.86
CA HIS A 25 18.04 5.08 26.29
C HIS A 25 17.55 3.67 26.67
N LEU A 26 17.46 2.74 25.72
CA LEU A 26 16.96 1.38 25.99
C LEU A 26 17.77 0.65 27.07
N ASP A 27 19.09 0.88 27.10
CA ASP A 27 19.99 0.36 28.15
C ASP A 27 19.93 1.13 29.49
N GLY A 28 19.05 2.12 29.65
CA GLY A 28 18.91 2.93 30.87
C GLY A 28 20.04 3.95 31.12
N LYS A 29 20.96 4.13 30.16
CA LYS A 29 22.06 5.10 30.25
C LYS A 29 21.58 6.54 30.04
N PRO A 30 22.35 7.56 30.47
CA PRO A 30 22.05 8.96 30.16
C PRO A 30 22.03 9.21 28.64
N LEU A 31 21.19 10.15 28.21
CA LEU A 31 21.15 10.59 26.82
C LEU A 31 22.46 11.33 26.43
N PRO A 32 22.98 11.13 25.21
CA PRO A 32 24.11 11.89 24.70
C PRO A 32 23.80 13.39 24.57
N PRO A 33 24.83 14.26 24.59
CA PRO A 33 24.67 15.67 24.23
C PRO A 33 24.04 15.82 22.84
N GLY A 34 23.00 16.64 22.73
CA GLY A 34 22.30 16.92 21.46
C GLY A 34 21.05 16.07 21.21
N VAL A 35 20.75 15.09 22.06
CA VAL A 35 19.49 14.35 22.01
C VAL A 35 18.44 15.08 22.88
N PRO A 36 17.24 15.38 22.36
CA PRO A 36 16.19 16.00 23.15
C PRO A 36 15.73 15.05 24.26
N SER A 37 15.40 15.62 25.43
CA SER A 37 14.95 14.82 26.59
C SER A 37 13.55 14.26 26.43
N HIS A 38 12.74 14.83 25.52
CA HIS A 38 11.37 14.42 25.26
C HIS A 38 11.05 14.54 23.76
N GLY A 39 10.15 13.68 23.30
CA GLY A 39 9.47 13.81 22.02
C GLY A 39 7.99 14.15 22.23
N ILE A 40 7.36 14.66 21.18
CA ILE A 40 5.90 14.80 21.12
C ILE A 40 5.40 13.80 20.09
N ALA A 41 4.52 12.89 20.47
CA ALA A 41 3.89 12.00 19.52
C ALA A 41 2.97 12.81 18.57
N PRO A 42 3.01 12.55 17.26
CA PRO A 42 2.09 13.20 16.33
C PRO A 42 0.66 12.76 16.63
N ILE A 43 -0.25 13.72 16.67
CA ILE A 43 -1.68 13.43 16.84
C ILE A 43 -2.32 13.01 15.52
N TRP A 44 -3.22 12.03 15.59
CA TRP A 44 -4.07 11.67 14.45
C TRP A 44 -5.26 12.64 14.36
N LEU A 45 -5.21 13.54 13.37
CA LEU A 45 -6.29 14.50 13.10
C LEU A 45 -7.31 13.99 12.08
N GLY A 46 -7.38 12.67 11.90
CA GLY A 46 -8.31 12.04 10.98
C GLY A 46 -9.72 11.94 11.58
N ARG A 47 -10.63 11.41 10.75
CA ARG A 47 -11.98 11.02 11.17
C ARG A 47 -12.22 9.60 10.68
N ALA A 48 -13.04 8.84 11.40
CA ALA A 48 -13.47 7.52 10.93
C ALA A 48 -14.15 7.63 9.55
N SER A 49 -13.85 6.69 8.67
CA SER A 49 -14.20 6.75 7.24
C SER A 49 -15.72 6.83 7.00
N GLU A 50 -16.51 6.16 7.85
CA GLU A 50 -17.96 6.14 7.86
C GLU A 50 -18.60 7.50 8.17
N ASN A 51 -17.84 8.41 8.76
CA ASN A 51 -18.29 9.76 9.11
C ASN A 51 -17.83 10.82 8.09
N ILE A 52 -17.27 10.40 6.95
CA ILE A 52 -16.89 11.28 5.84
C ILE A 52 -17.95 11.16 4.76
N THR A 53 -18.63 12.27 4.46
CA THR A 53 -19.63 12.29 3.39
C THR A 53 -18.95 12.33 2.02
N LEU A 54 -19.61 11.81 0.97
CA LEU A 54 -19.08 11.88 -0.40
C LEU A 54 -18.74 13.31 -0.86
N ALA A 55 -19.49 14.31 -0.39
CA ALA A 55 -19.24 15.71 -0.71
C ALA A 55 -17.98 16.28 -0.03
N GLU A 56 -17.60 15.71 1.11
CA GLU A 56 -16.37 16.05 1.83
C GLU A 56 -15.17 15.24 1.35
N THR A 57 -15.40 14.06 0.77
CA THR A 57 -14.35 13.19 0.24
C THR A 57 -13.62 13.88 -0.91
N ARG A 58 -12.39 14.31 -0.62
CA ARG A 58 -11.43 14.82 -1.61
C ARG A 58 -10.18 13.98 -1.53
N ILE A 59 -9.84 13.33 -2.64
CA ILE A 59 -8.61 12.56 -2.77
C ILE A 59 -7.63 13.44 -3.53
N LEU A 60 -6.47 13.69 -2.93
CA LEU A 60 -5.40 14.48 -3.52
C LEU A 60 -4.11 13.65 -3.48
N PRO A 61 -3.51 13.37 -4.64
CA PRO A 61 -2.13 12.89 -4.68
C PRO A 61 -1.22 13.91 -4.00
N THR A 62 -0.36 13.42 -3.12
CA THR A 62 0.64 14.22 -2.39
C THR A 62 1.99 13.53 -2.52
N ASP A 63 3.02 14.14 -1.96
CA ASP A 63 4.37 13.58 -1.89
C ASP A 63 4.98 13.32 -3.28
N PHE A 64 5.29 14.40 -3.98
CA PHE A 64 5.93 14.37 -5.29
C PHE A 64 7.47 14.28 -5.20
N GLY A 65 8.03 13.82 -4.08
CA GLY A 65 9.49 13.76 -3.87
C GLY A 65 10.23 12.87 -4.87
N GLU A 66 9.55 11.85 -5.40
CA GLU A 66 10.08 10.92 -6.40
C GLU A 66 9.54 11.15 -7.82
N ALA A 67 8.67 12.14 -8.01
CA ALA A 67 8.05 12.43 -9.29
C ALA A 67 9.08 12.91 -10.33
N PHE A 68 8.91 12.49 -11.57
CA PHE A 68 9.78 12.87 -12.69
C PHE A 68 8.97 13.06 -13.96
N SER A 69 9.56 13.73 -14.95
CA SER A 69 8.95 13.90 -16.27
C SER A 69 9.61 12.92 -17.26
N PRO A 70 8.87 11.93 -17.80
CA PRO A 70 9.44 10.96 -18.75
C PRO A 70 9.98 11.59 -20.04
N SER A 71 9.59 12.84 -20.35
CA SER A 71 10.13 13.59 -21.50
C SER A 71 11.45 14.29 -21.22
N GLN A 72 11.87 14.39 -19.95
CA GLN A 72 13.07 15.10 -19.51
C GLN A 72 14.09 14.16 -18.87
N GLU A 73 13.64 13.06 -18.25
CA GLU A 73 14.48 12.11 -17.53
C GLU A 73 14.01 10.68 -17.79
N ALA A 74 14.97 9.77 -17.99
CA ALA A 74 14.72 8.34 -18.06
C ALA A 74 15.02 7.70 -16.69
N LYS A 75 13.96 7.37 -15.94
CA LYS A 75 14.08 6.55 -14.72
C LYS A 75 13.78 5.09 -15.06
N HIS A 76 14.65 4.19 -14.61
CA HIS A 76 14.50 2.75 -14.82
C HIS A 76 14.10 2.01 -13.53
N GLU A 77 14.29 2.66 -12.39
CA GLU A 77 14.01 2.08 -11.08
C GLU A 77 12.75 2.70 -10.50
N SER A 78 11.87 1.84 -9.98
CA SER A 78 10.68 2.26 -9.25
C SER A 78 10.98 2.24 -7.75
N HIS A 79 10.82 3.39 -7.10
CA HIS A 79 10.89 3.50 -5.64
C HIS A 79 9.52 3.29 -4.97
N THR A 80 8.50 2.91 -5.74
CA THR A 80 7.21 2.50 -5.19
C THR A 80 7.41 1.27 -4.30
N PRO A 81 6.73 1.17 -3.13
CA PRO A 81 6.75 -0.04 -2.32
C PRO A 81 6.52 -1.29 -3.16
N LEU A 82 7.31 -2.33 -2.94
CA LEU A 82 7.41 -3.49 -3.83
C LEU A 82 6.05 -4.17 -4.11
N ILE A 83 5.13 -4.14 -3.14
CA ILE A 83 3.76 -4.67 -3.28
C ILE A 83 2.88 -3.91 -4.28
N ASN A 84 3.22 -2.66 -4.58
CA ASN A 84 2.52 -1.77 -5.51
C ASN A 84 3.36 -1.48 -6.76
N SER A 85 4.57 -2.02 -6.84
CA SER A 85 5.49 -1.74 -7.93
C SER A 85 5.00 -2.39 -9.22
N PRO A 86 5.09 -1.72 -10.37
CA PRO A 86 4.65 -2.26 -11.64
C PRO A 86 5.51 -3.45 -12.09
N LEU A 87 4.90 -4.36 -12.86
CA LEU A 87 5.54 -5.56 -13.37
C LEU A 87 6.77 -5.23 -14.24
N GLU A 88 6.69 -4.22 -15.09
CA GLU A 88 7.76 -3.81 -16.00
C GLU A 88 9.01 -3.31 -15.25
N ALA A 89 8.87 -2.73 -14.04
CA ALA A 89 10.03 -2.33 -13.23
C ALA A 89 10.92 -3.53 -12.87
N ARG A 90 10.35 -4.74 -12.83
CA ARG A 90 11.09 -5.98 -12.64
C ARG A 90 11.50 -6.61 -13.98
N PHE A 91 10.53 -6.75 -14.89
CA PHE A 91 10.69 -7.60 -16.06
C PHE A 91 11.30 -6.90 -17.27
N GLU A 92 11.32 -5.57 -17.26
CA GLU A 92 11.92 -4.74 -18.30
C GLU A 92 12.84 -3.67 -17.70
N PRO A 93 13.89 -4.06 -16.93
CA PRO A 93 14.72 -3.10 -16.18
C PRO A 93 15.50 -2.13 -17.09
N THR A 94 15.64 -2.44 -18.38
CA THR A 94 16.30 -1.58 -19.36
C THR A 94 15.33 -0.60 -20.04
N THR A 95 14.02 -0.78 -19.86
CA THR A 95 12.99 0.11 -20.40
C THR A 95 12.70 1.21 -19.37
N PRO A 96 12.75 2.51 -19.74
CA PRO A 96 12.38 3.57 -18.81
C PRO A 96 10.91 3.47 -18.38
N LEU A 97 10.66 3.72 -17.10
CA LEU A 97 9.31 3.86 -16.55
C LEU A 97 8.59 5.04 -17.19
N SER A 98 7.28 4.90 -17.36
CA SER A 98 6.44 5.90 -17.97
C SER A 98 5.05 5.90 -17.34
N PHE A 99 4.13 6.69 -17.88
CA PHE A 99 2.78 6.86 -17.35
C PHE A 99 2.02 5.56 -16.98
N PRO A 100 2.13 4.43 -17.72
CA PRO A 100 1.49 3.17 -17.33
C PRO A 100 1.91 2.63 -15.96
N SER A 101 3.15 2.90 -15.54
CA SER A 101 3.68 2.53 -14.22
C SER A 101 2.91 3.21 -13.07
N ASP A 102 2.50 4.47 -13.27
CA ASP A 102 1.65 5.20 -12.31
C ASP A 102 0.22 4.64 -12.29
N ILE A 103 -0.32 4.25 -13.44
CA ILE A 103 -1.65 3.65 -13.54
C ILE A 103 -1.70 2.32 -12.78
N TRP A 104 -0.66 1.50 -12.86
CA TRP A 104 -0.54 0.29 -12.06
C TRP A 104 -0.58 0.58 -10.56
N SER A 105 0.29 1.48 -10.10
CA SER A 105 0.39 1.86 -8.68
C SER A 105 -0.91 2.48 -8.15
N LEU A 106 -1.59 3.27 -8.99
CA LEU A 106 -2.92 3.82 -8.70
C LEU A 106 -3.97 2.72 -8.57
N ALA A 107 -3.98 1.73 -9.46
CA ALA A 107 -4.92 0.61 -9.39
C ALA A 107 -4.73 -0.21 -8.10
N CYS A 108 -3.48 -0.49 -7.71
CA CYS A 108 -3.16 -1.13 -6.43
C CYS A 108 -3.64 -0.31 -5.23
N SER A 109 -3.51 1.03 -5.30
CA SER A 109 -3.97 1.95 -4.25
C SER A 109 -5.49 1.98 -4.13
N ILE A 110 -6.21 2.08 -5.26
CA ILE A 110 -7.68 2.05 -5.30
C ILE A 110 -8.19 0.73 -4.74
N TRP A 111 -7.61 -0.39 -5.16
CA TRP A 111 -7.96 -1.70 -4.60
C TRP A 111 -7.75 -1.73 -3.09
N SER A 112 -6.60 -1.26 -2.61
CA SER A 112 -6.28 -1.23 -1.18
C SER A 112 -7.31 -0.46 -0.36
N ILE A 113 -7.82 0.65 -0.91
CA ILE A 113 -8.87 1.46 -0.29
C ILE A 113 -10.20 0.69 -0.28
N ILE A 114 -10.63 0.11 -1.40
CA ILE A 114 -11.94 -0.52 -1.52
C ILE A 114 -12.00 -1.86 -0.76
N ALA A 115 -10.95 -2.67 -0.90
CA ALA A 115 -10.87 -4.01 -0.31
C ALA A 115 -10.39 -3.98 1.15
N GLN A 116 -9.86 -2.85 1.62
CA GLN A 116 -9.21 -2.73 2.93
C GLN A 116 -8.07 -3.75 3.12
N ARG A 117 -7.38 -4.09 2.02
CA ARG A 117 -6.21 -4.98 1.95
C ARG A 117 -5.47 -4.79 0.63
N PRO A 118 -4.16 -5.04 0.57
CA PRO A 118 -3.41 -4.87 -0.67
C PRO A 118 -3.90 -5.80 -1.78
N LEU A 119 -3.68 -5.38 -3.03
CA LEU A 119 -3.97 -6.21 -4.20
C LEU A 119 -3.01 -7.40 -4.26
N PHE A 120 -1.74 -7.19 -3.97
CA PHE A 120 -0.73 -8.26 -3.90
C PHE A 120 -0.14 -8.27 -2.50
N GLU A 121 -0.11 -9.43 -1.84
CA GLU A 121 0.23 -9.51 -0.41
C GLU A 121 1.48 -10.34 -0.17
N SER A 122 2.43 -9.80 0.60
CA SER A 122 3.57 -10.58 1.08
C SER A 122 4.10 -10.02 2.39
N LEU A 123 4.14 -10.86 3.44
CA LEU A 123 4.71 -10.48 4.75
C LEU A 123 6.18 -10.06 4.65
N ILE A 124 6.92 -10.66 3.71
CA ILE A 124 8.31 -10.34 3.41
C ILE A 124 8.41 -10.25 1.88
N PRO A 125 8.07 -9.09 1.29
CA PRO A 125 8.02 -8.95 -0.15
C PRO A 125 9.44 -9.08 -0.72
N THR A 126 9.60 -10.07 -1.58
CA THR A 126 10.75 -10.18 -2.47
C THR A 126 10.23 -10.09 -3.88
N GLN A 127 11.08 -9.69 -4.82
CA GLN A 127 10.70 -9.65 -6.24
C GLN A 127 10.03 -10.97 -6.62
N ASP A 128 10.65 -12.11 -6.26
CA ASP A 128 10.18 -13.46 -6.60
C ASP A 128 8.83 -13.81 -6.00
N ARG A 129 8.57 -13.40 -4.76
CA ARG A 129 7.25 -13.58 -4.16
C ARG A 129 6.21 -12.73 -4.87
N MET A 130 6.53 -11.47 -5.19
CA MET A 130 5.59 -10.62 -5.93
C MET A 130 5.29 -11.17 -7.32
N ALA A 131 6.28 -11.71 -8.02
CA ALA A 131 6.05 -12.37 -9.30
C ALA A 131 5.07 -13.55 -9.18
N CYS A 132 5.13 -14.33 -8.08
CA CYS A 132 4.15 -15.36 -7.80
C CYS A 132 2.75 -14.77 -7.56
N GLU A 133 2.62 -13.77 -6.68
CA GLU A 133 1.34 -13.11 -6.40
C GLU A 133 0.70 -12.52 -7.68
N HIS A 134 1.51 -11.92 -8.55
CA HIS A 134 1.04 -11.41 -9.84
C HIS A 134 0.52 -12.52 -10.74
N VAL A 135 1.21 -13.67 -10.83
CA VAL A 135 0.76 -14.82 -11.62
C VAL A 135 -0.52 -15.42 -11.02
N ASP A 136 -0.60 -15.54 -9.70
CA ASP A 136 -1.77 -16.10 -9.01
C ASP A 136 -3.02 -15.23 -9.20
N ALA A 137 -2.86 -13.91 -9.27
CA ALA A 137 -3.96 -12.96 -9.44
C ALA A 137 -4.32 -12.67 -10.91
N LEU A 138 -3.32 -12.54 -11.79
CA LEU A 138 -3.50 -12.10 -13.19
C LEU A 138 -3.40 -13.25 -14.20
N GLY A 139 -2.93 -14.41 -13.77
CA GLY A 139 -2.64 -15.55 -14.63
C GLY A 139 -1.24 -15.50 -15.25
N ILE A 140 -1.05 -16.24 -16.33
CA ILE A 140 0.25 -16.41 -16.98
C ILE A 140 0.71 -15.07 -17.54
N LEU A 141 1.91 -14.63 -17.12
CA LEU A 141 2.57 -13.42 -17.62
C LEU A 141 3.09 -13.61 -19.06
N PRO A 142 3.40 -12.52 -19.79
CA PRO A 142 3.97 -12.62 -21.14
C PRO A 142 5.26 -13.48 -21.17
N PRO A 143 5.47 -14.31 -22.21
CA PRO A 143 6.65 -15.19 -22.33
C PRO A 143 8.00 -14.50 -22.21
N GLU A 144 8.11 -13.24 -22.60
CA GLU A 144 9.30 -12.40 -22.47
C GLU A 144 9.66 -12.10 -21.00
N TRP A 145 8.66 -12.00 -20.13
CA TRP A 145 8.80 -11.72 -18.69
C TRP A 145 9.04 -13.00 -17.86
N GLU A 146 9.01 -14.16 -18.51
CA GLU A 146 9.15 -15.47 -17.86
C GLU A 146 10.61 -15.84 -17.55
N ARG A 147 11.59 -14.98 -17.85
CA ARG A 147 13.04 -15.26 -17.78
C ARG A 147 13.68 -14.95 -16.42
N TRP A 148 13.08 -15.38 -15.31
CA TRP A 148 13.68 -15.22 -13.98
C TRP A 148 14.05 -16.56 -13.33
N GLU A 149 15.19 -16.62 -12.66
CA GLU A 149 15.84 -17.87 -12.22
C GLU A 149 14.97 -18.75 -11.33
N ALA A 150 14.26 -18.13 -10.38
CA ALA A 150 13.39 -18.84 -9.45
C ALA A 150 12.06 -19.30 -10.06
N ARG A 151 11.77 -19.01 -11.34
CA ARG A 151 10.62 -19.58 -12.04
C ARG A 151 10.67 -21.11 -12.05
N ARG A 152 11.83 -21.71 -12.34
CA ARG A 152 11.97 -23.18 -12.51
C ARG A 152 11.65 -23.97 -11.24
N SER A 153 11.82 -23.36 -10.07
CA SER A 153 11.50 -23.96 -8.78
C SER A 153 10.09 -23.63 -8.29
N ARG A 154 9.38 -22.72 -8.97
CA ARG A 154 8.07 -22.20 -8.55
C ARG A 154 6.94 -22.53 -9.53
N PHE A 155 7.24 -22.73 -10.81
CA PHE A 155 6.26 -22.96 -11.89
C PHE A 155 6.66 -24.13 -12.78
N THR A 156 5.68 -24.89 -13.23
CA THR A 156 5.81 -26.02 -14.14
C THR A 156 6.09 -25.52 -15.57
N GLU A 157 6.45 -26.44 -16.46
CA GLU A 157 6.73 -26.10 -17.85
C GLU A 157 5.49 -25.61 -18.61
N ASP A 158 4.31 -26.09 -18.23
CA ASP A 158 2.97 -25.60 -18.63
C ASP A 158 2.52 -24.32 -17.90
N ARG A 159 3.45 -23.66 -17.17
CA ARG A 159 3.27 -22.34 -16.55
C ARG A 159 2.25 -22.29 -15.41
N ALA A 160 1.96 -23.44 -14.81
CA ALA A 160 1.18 -23.55 -13.59
C ALA A 160 2.10 -23.49 -12.35
N PRO A 161 1.66 -22.99 -11.19
CA PRO A 161 2.48 -23.03 -9.97
C PRO A 161 2.76 -24.48 -9.54
N GLN A 162 4.03 -24.81 -9.25
CA GLN A 162 4.50 -26.17 -8.87
C GLN A 162 4.06 -26.58 -7.46
N TYR A 163 3.70 -25.63 -6.61
CA TYR A 163 3.16 -25.86 -5.28
C TYR A 163 1.89 -25.04 -5.13
N PRO A 164 0.85 -25.53 -4.43
CA PRO A 164 -0.10 -24.62 -3.83
C PRO A 164 0.71 -23.87 -2.77
N TYR A 165 1.15 -22.65 -3.08
CA TYR A 165 1.53 -21.70 -2.04
C TYR A 165 0.36 -21.74 -1.06
N HIS A 166 0.63 -22.03 0.23
CA HIS A 166 -0.39 -22.05 1.28
C HIS A 166 -1.44 -21.00 0.94
N PRO A 167 -2.75 -21.33 0.84
CA PRO A 167 -3.72 -20.36 0.39
C PRO A 167 -3.53 -19.13 1.25
N ALA A 168 -3.01 -18.05 0.65
CA ALA A 168 -3.05 -16.74 1.26
C ALA A 168 -4.49 -16.59 1.76
N PRO A 169 -4.72 -16.18 3.02
CA PRO A 169 -6.05 -16.19 3.61
C PRO A 169 -7.03 -15.48 2.67
N ALA A 170 -7.78 -16.27 1.90
CA ALA A 170 -8.58 -15.78 0.78
C ALA A 170 -7.84 -14.71 -0.06
N GLY A 171 -6.86 -15.11 -0.88
CA GLY A 171 -6.22 -14.23 -1.87
C GLY A 171 -7.25 -13.54 -2.78
N VAL A 172 -6.80 -12.58 -3.60
CA VAL A 172 -7.61 -11.78 -4.56
C VAL A 172 -8.72 -12.57 -5.25
N SER A 173 -8.45 -13.82 -5.65
CA SER A 173 -9.40 -14.75 -6.26
C SER A 173 -10.62 -15.10 -5.40
N GLU A 174 -10.47 -15.19 -4.08
CA GLU A 174 -11.57 -15.44 -3.13
C GLU A 174 -12.32 -14.13 -2.81
N LEU A 175 -11.66 -12.97 -2.87
CA LEU A 175 -12.33 -11.66 -2.81
C LEU A 175 -13.16 -11.38 -4.05
N PHE A 176 -12.68 -11.72 -5.25
CA PHE A 176 -13.46 -11.60 -6.48
C PHE A 176 -14.76 -12.41 -6.41
N LYS A 177 -14.75 -13.57 -5.75
CA LYS A 177 -15.97 -14.35 -5.46
C LYS A 177 -16.88 -13.67 -4.43
N ARG A 178 -16.33 -12.87 -3.52
CA ARG A 178 -17.08 -12.14 -2.48
C ARG A 178 -17.57 -10.77 -2.92
N LEU A 179 -16.99 -10.14 -3.95
CA LEU A 179 -17.39 -8.82 -4.46
C LEU A 179 -18.89 -8.71 -4.81
N PRO A 180 -19.55 -9.73 -5.43
CA PRO A 180 -21.00 -9.71 -5.65
C PRO A 180 -21.82 -9.73 -4.35
N SER A 181 -21.26 -10.28 -3.27
CA SER A 181 -21.89 -10.36 -1.94
C SER A 181 -21.67 -9.08 -1.13
N VAL A 182 -20.49 -8.47 -1.24
CA VAL A 182 -20.19 -7.15 -0.67
C VAL A 182 -21.06 -6.06 -1.30
N LYS A 183 -21.22 -6.09 -2.63
CA LYS A 183 -22.12 -5.18 -3.36
C LYS A 183 -23.57 -5.30 -2.86
N ARG A 184 -24.05 -6.52 -2.64
CA ARG A 184 -25.39 -6.77 -2.06
C ARG A 184 -25.53 -6.28 -0.62
N SER A 185 -24.50 -6.42 0.22
CA SER A 185 -24.54 -5.97 1.62
C SER A 185 -24.57 -4.44 1.75
N ILE A 186 -23.87 -3.73 0.84
CA ILE A 186 -23.90 -2.27 0.73
C ILE A 186 -25.27 -1.79 0.23
N GLU A 187 -25.85 -2.48 -0.76
CA GLU A 187 -27.20 -2.18 -1.27
C GLU A 187 -28.31 -2.51 -0.26
N SER A 188 -28.08 -3.44 0.68
CA SER A 188 -29.06 -3.87 1.69
C SER A 188 -28.90 -3.22 3.08
N GLY A 189 -27.99 -2.25 3.25
CA GLY A 189 -27.78 -1.54 4.52
C GLY A 189 -27.33 -2.42 5.69
N GLY A 190 -26.67 -3.55 5.43
CA GLY A 190 -26.29 -4.52 6.46
C GLY A 190 -25.02 -4.11 7.21
N HIS A 191 -25.13 -3.96 8.53
CA HIS A 191 -24.02 -3.72 9.45
C HIS A 191 -23.04 -4.91 9.42
N VAL A 192 -21.80 -4.70 8.97
CA VAL A 192 -20.72 -5.69 9.09
C VAL A 192 -19.91 -5.33 10.33
N SER A 193 -20.13 -6.07 11.42
CA SER A 193 -19.31 -5.97 12.63
C SER A 193 -17.96 -6.63 12.37
N ALA A 194 -16.89 -5.84 12.36
CA ALA A 194 -15.52 -6.34 12.38
C ALA A 194 -15.15 -6.64 13.84
N HIS A 195 -14.93 -7.91 14.16
CA HIS A 195 -14.18 -8.28 15.37
C HIS A 195 -12.70 -8.36 15.01
N CYS A 196 -11.88 -7.65 15.78
CA CYS A 196 -10.42 -7.66 15.74
C CYS A 196 -9.83 -9.05 15.97
#